data_AF-A0A847W8H2-F1
#
_entry.id   AF-A0A847W8H2-F1
#
_cell.length_a   1.000
_cell.length_b   1.000
_cell.length_c   1.000
_cell.angle_alpha   90.00
_cell.angle_beta   90.00
_cell.angle_gamma   90.00
#
_symmetry.space_group_name_H-M   'P 1'
#
loop_
_entity.id
_entity.type
_entity.pdbx_description
1 polymer ?
#
loop_
_entity_poly.entity_id
_entity_poly.type
_entity_poly.pdbx_seq_one_letter_code
_entity_poly.pdbx_strand_id
1 'polypeptide(L)'
;MQEDDSGKMVVVEKERTWSPNAMKYGLSLAIRLDELWPNAIDGFITNPVLGSAYATLNKKEFYHFTEAESTDNNFLRTLGETGLLGFITFYGIFWVIFYQIEKNKKASPWLKSLNLAFMAASIGLLANALYIDVFASSKVAFTYWALAGAILAINYQESHEAQAKKLKTKSKK
;
A
#
# COMPACT_ATOMS: atom_id res chain seq x y z
N MET A 1 -3.00 17.60 -30.29
CA MET A 1 -3.38 17.77 -31.71
C MET A 1 -4.86 18.05 -31.74
N GLN A 2 -5.29 19.04 -32.50
CA GLN A 2 -6.70 19.30 -32.77
C GLN A 2 -6.91 19.18 -34.27
N GLU A 3 -8.10 18.73 -34.67
CA GLU A 3 -8.51 18.69 -36.06
C GLU A 3 -8.96 20.11 -36.44
N ASP A 4 -8.39 20.66 -37.52
CA ASP A 4 -8.84 21.93 -38.08
C ASP A 4 -10.12 21.77 -38.90
N ASP A 5 -10.73 22.88 -39.33
CA ASP A 5 -11.97 22.89 -40.12
C ASP A 5 -11.85 22.16 -41.48
N SER A 6 -10.64 21.74 -41.86
CA SER A 6 -10.34 20.98 -43.08
C SER A 6 -10.07 19.49 -42.83
N GLY A 7 -10.23 19.01 -41.59
CA GLY A 7 -10.02 17.62 -41.20
C GLY A 7 -8.54 17.25 -40.99
N LYS A 8 -7.65 18.24 -40.89
CA LYS A 8 -6.21 18.01 -40.75
C LYS A 8 -5.78 18.15 -39.29
N MET A 9 -5.01 17.19 -38.80
CA MET A 9 -4.46 17.24 -37.44
C MET A 9 -3.34 18.26 -37.35
N VAL A 10 -3.59 19.35 -36.61
CA VAL A 10 -2.62 20.42 -36.36
C VAL A 10 -2.15 20.41 -34.90
N VAL A 11 -0.86 20.74 -34.73
CA VAL A 11 -0.26 20.96 -33.41
C VAL A 11 -0.55 22.40 -33.01
N VAL A 12 -1.52 22.56 -32.11
CA VAL A 12 -1.87 23.86 -31.54
C VAL A 12 -1.08 24.04 -30.26
N GLU A 13 -0.28 25.10 -30.18
CA GLU A 13 0.36 25.51 -28.93
C GLU A 13 -0.73 26.05 -27.99
N LYS A 14 -0.92 25.37 -26.85
CA LYS A 14 -1.81 25.84 -25.78
C LYS A 14 -0.97 26.45 -24.68
N GLU A 15 -1.37 27.61 -24.22
CA GLU A 15 -0.76 28.24 -23.06
C GLU A 15 -0.89 27.33 -21.83
N ARG A 16 0.20 27.16 -21.08
CA ARG A 16 0.19 26.34 -19.87
C ARG A 16 -0.52 27.08 -18.75
N THR A 17 -1.77 26.71 -18.49
CA THR A 17 -2.52 27.17 -17.32
C THR A 17 -2.28 26.21 -16.16
N TRP A 18 -1.95 26.74 -14.99
CA TRP A 18 -1.74 25.97 -13.76
C TRP A 18 -2.92 26.16 -12.80
N SER A 19 -3.28 25.10 -12.07
CA SER A 19 -4.29 25.20 -11.02
C SER A 19 -3.78 26.05 -9.84
N PRO A 20 -4.68 26.60 -8.99
CA PRO A 20 -4.27 27.29 -7.77
C PRO A 20 -3.38 26.44 -6.87
N ASN A 21 -3.66 25.13 -6.78
CA ASN A 21 -2.84 24.19 -6.03
C ASN A 21 -1.45 24.00 -6.65
N ALA A 22 -1.33 23.98 -7.97
CA ALA A 22 -0.03 23.89 -8.65
C ALA A 22 0.83 25.13 -8.40
N MET A 23 0.22 26.32 -8.43
CA MET A 23 0.92 27.58 -8.12
C MET A 23 1.36 27.66 -6.65
N LYS A 24 0.60 27.08 -5.73
CA LYS A 24 0.86 27.18 -4.29
C LYS A 24 1.76 26.08 -3.73
N TYR A 25 1.54 24.83 -4.16
CA TYR A 25 2.16 23.63 -3.58
C TYR A 25 3.09 22.90 -4.54
N GLY A 26 3.20 23.37 -5.78
CA GLY A 26 3.93 22.69 -6.85
C GLY A 26 3.12 21.59 -7.53
N LEU A 27 3.55 21.22 -8.73
CA LEU A 27 2.79 20.35 -9.63
C LEU A 27 2.48 18.97 -9.03
N SER A 28 3.45 18.36 -8.35
CA SER A 28 3.31 17.01 -7.83
C SER A 28 2.22 16.91 -6.74
N LEU A 29 2.15 17.86 -5.82
CA LEU A 29 1.09 17.87 -4.80
C LEU A 29 -0.25 18.33 -5.39
N ALA A 30 -0.22 19.24 -6.37
CA ALA A 30 -1.43 19.67 -7.05
C ALA A 30 -2.15 18.55 -7.78
N ILE A 31 -1.43 17.71 -8.54
CA ILE A 31 -2.03 16.53 -9.21
C ILE A 31 -2.73 15.62 -8.20
N ARG A 32 -2.13 15.42 -7.01
CA ARG A 32 -2.76 14.64 -5.93
C ARG A 32 -4.06 15.26 -5.43
N LEU A 33 -4.00 16.55 -5.11
CA LEU A 33 -5.13 17.27 -4.50
C LEU A 33 -6.25 17.55 -5.49
N ASP A 34 -5.92 17.81 -6.76
CA ASP A 34 -6.87 18.21 -7.79
C ASP A 34 -7.52 17.01 -8.49
N GLU A 35 -6.81 15.89 -8.59
CA GLU A 35 -7.23 14.74 -9.40
C GLU A 35 -7.17 13.42 -8.62
N LEU A 36 -5.97 12.99 -8.18
CA LEU A 36 -5.79 11.60 -7.75
C LEU A 36 -6.54 11.24 -6.45
N TRP A 37 -6.44 12.08 -5.42
CA TRP A 37 -7.08 11.84 -4.13
C TRP A 37 -8.60 12.02 -4.21
N PRO A 38 -9.13 13.07 -4.89
CA PRO A 38 -10.57 13.16 -5.18
C PRO A 38 -11.10 11.91 -5.89
N ASN A 39 -10.44 11.46 -6.96
CA ASN A 39 -10.89 10.28 -7.71
C ASN A 39 -10.89 9.00 -6.85
N ALA A 40 -9.90 8.84 -5.97
CA ALA A 40 -9.85 7.71 -5.04
C ALA A 40 -10.98 7.75 -4.00
N ILE A 41 -11.33 8.95 -3.53
CA ILE A 41 -12.47 9.17 -2.63
C ILE A 41 -13.78 8.84 -3.35
N ASP A 42 -13.94 9.29 -4.60
CA ASP A 42 -15.13 9.01 -5.41
C ASP A 42 -15.29 7.51 -5.70
N GLY A 43 -14.18 6.81 -5.98
CA GLY A 43 -14.16 5.34 -6.11
C GLY A 43 -14.65 4.64 -4.86
N PHE A 44 -14.23 5.12 -3.68
CA PHE A 44 -14.69 4.59 -2.39
C PHE A 44 -16.18 4.88 -2.15
N ILE A 45 -16.63 6.11 -2.42
CA ILE A 45 -18.03 6.52 -2.22
C ILE A 45 -18.98 5.74 -3.14
N THR A 46 -18.53 5.41 -4.36
CA THR A 46 -19.34 4.65 -5.33
C THR A 46 -19.73 3.28 -4.79
N ASN A 47 -18.81 2.58 -4.11
CA ASN A 47 -19.10 1.34 -3.42
C ASN A 47 -18.22 1.21 -2.16
N PRO A 48 -18.72 1.61 -0.98
CA PRO A 48 -17.89 1.62 0.23
C PRO A 48 -17.42 0.24 0.67
N VAL A 49 -18.08 -0.85 0.25
CA VAL A 49 -17.72 -2.21 0.67
C VAL A 49 -16.61 -2.77 -0.22
N LEU A 50 -16.77 -2.67 -1.54
CA LEU A 50 -15.91 -3.33 -2.53
C LEU A 50 -15.06 -2.38 -3.38
N GLY A 51 -15.28 -1.07 -3.29
CA GLY A 51 -14.62 -0.06 -4.13
C GLY A 51 -15.05 -0.13 -5.60
N SER A 52 -14.32 0.59 -6.44
CA SER A 52 -14.56 0.70 -7.88
C SER A 52 -13.79 -0.32 -8.74
N ALA A 53 -13.14 -1.30 -8.11
CA ALA A 53 -12.22 -2.28 -8.70
C ALA A 53 -10.83 -1.73 -9.06
N TYR A 54 -9.87 -2.64 -9.24
CA TYR A 54 -8.48 -2.31 -9.57
C TYR A 54 -8.34 -1.51 -10.86
N ALA A 55 -7.41 -0.56 -10.87
CA ALA A 55 -7.04 0.20 -12.05
C ALA A 55 -8.19 0.99 -12.68
N THR A 56 -9.10 1.49 -11.84
CA THR A 56 -10.25 2.30 -12.29
C THR A 56 -10.16 3.76 -11.87
N LEU A 57 -9.41 4.09 -10.81
CA LEU A 57 -9.44 5.41 -10.19
C LEU A 57 -9.02 6.56 -11.13
N ASN A 58 -8.09 6.32 -12.04
CA ASN A 58 -7.62 7.35 -12.97
C ASN A 58 -8.11 7.12 -14.42
N LYS A 59 -9.07 6.22 -14.62
CA LYS A 59 -9.64 5.94 -15.94
C LYS A 59 -10.91 6.73 -16.17
N LYS A 60 -10.97 7.39 -17.33
CA LYS A 60 -12.19 8.05 -17.81
C LYS A 60 -13.13 7.07 -18.52
N GLU A 61 -12.54 6.11 -19.23
CA GLU A 61 -13.26 5.12 -20.04
C GLU A 61 -12.60 3.75 -19.89
N PHE A 62 -13.34 2.66 -20.09
CA PHE A 62 -12.82 1.30 -19.89
C PHE A 62 -11.67 0.92 -20.85
N TYR A 63 -11.61 1.53 -22.03
CA TYR A 63 -10.57 1.32 -23.05
C TYR A 63 -9.42 2.33 -22.95
N HIS A 64 -9.48 3.30 -22.03
CA HIS A 64 -8.43 4.29 -21.86
C HIS A 64 -7.21 3.65 -21.19
N PHE A 65 -6.09 3.61 -21.93
CA PHE A 65 -4.80 3.23 -21.36
C PHE A 65 -4.22 4.42 -20.59
N THR A 66 -4.04 4.27 -19.28
CA THR A 66 -3.39 5.26 -18.43
C THR A 66 -1.88 4.99 -18.42
N GLU A 67 -1.10 5.90 -18.99
CA GLU A 67 0.37 5.76 -19.07
C GLU A 67 1.05 5.69 -17.69
N ALA A 68 0.46 6.35 -16.69
CA ALA A 68 0.88 6.27 -15.30
C ALA A 68 -0.37 6.13 -14.41
N GLU A 69 -0.45 5.03 -13.68
CA GLU A 69 -1.57 4.71 -12.81
C GLU A 69 -1.12 4.66 -11.34
N SER A 70 -1.13 5.83 -10.69
CA SER A 70 -0.90 5.94 -9.26
C SER A 70 -1.93 6.83 -8.59
N THR A 71 -2.21 6.56 -7.33
CA THR A 71 -2.97 7.47 -6.45
C THR A 71 -2.02 8.32 -5.62
N ASP A 72 -0.76 7.88 -5.51
CA ASP A 72 0.25 8.43 -4.61
C ASP A 72 -0.28 8.53 -3.17
N ASN A 73 -1.04 7.52 -2.75
CA ASN A 73 -1.55 7.32 -1.41
C ASN A 73 -2.15 5.91 -1.37
N ASN A 74 -1.41 4.97 -0.81
CA ASN A 74 -1.79 3.56 -0.84
C ASN A 74 -3.08 3.31 -0.03
N PHE A 75 -3.39 4.13 0.99
CA PHE A 75 -4.61 4.00 1.78
C PHE A 75 -5.83 4.41 0.96
N LEU A 76 -5.78 5.58 0.32
CA LEU A 76 -6.83 6.04 -0.58
C LEU A 76 -7.00 5.11 -1.78
N ARG A 77 -5.89 4.61 -2.34
CA ARG A 77 -5.93 3.62 -3.41
C ARG A 77 -6.68 2.36 -2.97
N THR A 78 -6.34 1.80 -1.82
CA THR A 78 -6.96 0.57 -1.32
C THR A 78 -8.45 0.79 -1.04
N LEU A 79 -8.83 1.91 -0.42
CA LEU A 79 -10.23 2.27 -0.19
C LEU A 79 -10.98 2.45 -1.52
N GLY A 80 -10.40 3.20 -2.45
CA GLY A 80 -11.00 3.48 -3.76
C GLY A 80 -11.21 2.22 -4.58
N GLU A 81 -10.16 1.39 -4.73
CA GLU A 81 -10.20 0.21 -5.61
C GLU A 81 -10.92 -0.99 -4.99
N THR A 82 -10.82 -1.19 -3.67
CA THR A 82 -11.24 -2.43 -3.00
C THR A 82 -12.18 -2.22 -1.79
N GLY A 83 -12.52 -0.98 -1.48
CA GLY A 83 -13.45 -0.62 -0.42
C GLY A 83 -12.95 -0.96 0.99
N LEU A 84 -13.85 -0.92 1.96
CA LEU A 84 -13.57 -1.28 3.35
C LEU A 84 -13.13 -2.74 3.47
N LEU A 85 -13.68 -3.65 2.65
CA LEU A 85 -13.32 -5.07 2.72
C LEU A 85 -11.84 -5.28 2.39
N GLY A 86 -11.38 -4.73 1.27
CA GLY A 86 -9.97 -4.83 0.89
C GLY A 86 -9.07 -4.06 1.85
N PHE A 87 -9.49 -2.88 2.32
CA PHE A 87 -8.74 -2.11 3.31
C PHE A 87 -8.53 -2.89 4.62
N ILE A 88 -9.61 -3.39 5.23
CA ILE A 88 -9.53 -4.16 6.49
C ILE A 88 -8.70 -5.42 6.29
N THR A 89 -8.87 -6.10 5.15
CA THR A 89 -8.11 -7.33 4.87
C THR A 89 -6.62 -7.03 4.72
N PHE A 90 -6.26 -6.05 3.89
CA PHE A 90 -4.86 -5.73 3.60
C PHE A 90 -4.14 -5.17 4.82
N TYR A 91 -4.71 -4.17 5.50
CA TYR A 91 -4.07 -3.56 6.68
C TYR A 91 -4.19 -4.44 7.92
N GLY A 92 -5.22 -5.28 8.00
CA GLY A 92 -5.35 -6.31 9.03
C GLY A 92 -4.21 -7.32 9.01
N ILE A 93 -3.60 -7.60 7.85
CA ILE A 93 -2.41 -8.47 7.76
C ILE A 93 -1.25 -7.94 8.61
N PHE A 94 -1.01 -6.63 8.65
CA PHE A 94 0.05 -6.04 9.48
C PHE A 94 -0.21 -6.30 10.96
N TRP A 95 -1.46 -6.12 11.39
CA TRP A 95 -1.86 -6.41 12.77
C TRP A 95 -1.67 -7.89 13.11
N VAL A 96 -2.08 -8.81 12.22
CA VAL A 96 -1.87 -10.25 12.39
C VAL A 96 -0.38 -10.59 12.48
N ILE A 97 0.47 -10.01 11.61
CA ILE A 97 1.91 -10.23 11.65
C ILE A 97 2.50 -9.78 12.99
N PHE A 98 2.20 -8.56 13.43
CA PHE A 98 2.71 -8.02 14.70
C PHE A 98 2.24 -8.87 15.88
N TYR A 99 0.96 -9.24 15.89
CA TYR A 99 0.40 -10.10 16.92
C TYR A 99 1.09 -11.48 16.97
N GLN A 100 1.35 -12.10 15.82
CA GLN A 100 2.05 -13.40 15.75
C GLN A 100 3.51 -13.30 16.21
N ILE A 101 4.19 -12.20 15.87
CA ILE A 101 5.53 -11.90 16.36
C ILE A 101 5.54 -11.74 17.88
N GLU A 102 4.60 -10.95 18.43
CA GLU A 102 4.52 -10.68 19.87
C GLU A 102 4.11 -11.88 20.72
N LYS A 103 3.42 -12.86 20.13
CA LYS A 103 3.08 -14.12 20.81
C LYS A 103 4.31 -14.91 21.24
N ASN A 104 5.43 -14.77 20.53
CA ASN A 104 6.66 -15.50 20.86
C ASN A 104 7.37 -14.88 22.08
N LYS A 105 6.81 -15.05 23.28
CA LYS A 105 7.38 -14.51 24.54
C LYS A 105 8.75 -15.12 24.89
N LYS A 106 9.09 -16.27 24.31
CA LYS A 106 10.35 -16.98 24.53
C LYS A 106 11.40 -16.72 23.45
N ALA A 107 11.13 -15.78 22.54
CA ALA A 107 12.09 -15.38 21.52
C ALA A 107 13.46 -15.05 22.14
N SER A 108 14.52 -15.48 21.46
CA SER A 108 15.89 -15.11 21.79
C SER A 108 16.08 -13.59 21.76
N PRO A 109 17.06 -13.02 22.50
CA PRO A 109 17.30 -11.58 22.50
C PRO A 109 17.54 -11.00 21.09
N TRP A 110 18.26 -11.75 20.25
CA TRP A 110 18.46 -11.42 18.84
C TRP A 110 17.12 -11.33 18.09
N LEU A 111 16.29 -12.37 18.18
CA LEU A 111 15.01 -12.41 17.47
C LEU A 111 14.08 -11.30 17.95
N LYS A 112 14.10 -10.95 19.23
CA LYS A 112 13.35 -9.79 19.75
C LYS A 112 13.78 -8.47 19.11
N SER A 113 15.08 -8.25 18.96
CA SER A 113 15.60 -7.06 18.27
C SER A 113 15.22 -7.04 16.80
N LEU A 114 15.34 -8.18 16.11
CA LEU A 114 14.92 -8.31 14.71
C LEU A 114 13.41 -8.03 14.54
N ASN A 115 12.59 -8.61 15.41
CA ASN A 115 11.15 -8.41 15.44
C ASN A 115 10.80 -6.92 15.62
N LEU A 116 11.42 -6.25 16.60
CA LEU A 116 11.21 -4.82 16.85
C LEU A 116 11.63 -3.96 15.65
N ALA A 117 12.79 -4.26 15.05
CA ALA A 117 13.27 -3.55 13.87
C ALA A 117 12.31 -3.72 12.69
N PHE A 118 11.80 -4.93 12.46
CA PHE A 118 10.82 -5.19 11.40
C PHE A 118 9.49 -4.47 11.63
N MET A 119 8.97 -4.48 12.86
CA MET A 119 7.75 -3.73 13.19
C MET A 119 7.94 -2.22 12.99
N ALA A 120 9.08 -1.67 13.42
CA ALA A 120 9.40 -0.26 13.22
C ALA A 120 9.53 0.10 11.73
N ALA A 121 10.20 -0.74 10.93
CA ALA A 121 10.29 -0.56 9.49
C ALA A 121 8.91 -0.63 8.81
N SER A 122 8.05 -1.55 9.25
CA SER A 122 6.68 -1.69 8.76
C SER A 122 5.84 -0.45 9.05
N ILE A 123 5.95 0.12 10.26
CA ILE A 123 5.30 1.39 10.63
C ILE A 123 5.84 2.55 9.77
N GLY A 124 7.16 2.59 9.51
CA GLY A 124 7.76 3.57 8.61
C GLY A 124 7.21 3.48 7.17
N LEU A 125 7.03 2.27 6.65
CA LEU A 125 6.41 2.05 5.34
C LEU A 125 4.93 2.43 5.34
N LEU A 126 4.19 2.16 6.42
CA LEU A 126 2.81 2.60 6.57
C LEU A 126 2.70 4.14 6.63
N ALA A 127 3.63 4.83 7.26
CA ALA A 127 3.68 6.29 7.21
C ALA A 127 3.98 6.81 5.80
N ASN A 128 4.90 6.15 5.09
CA ASN A 128 5.23 6.47 3.70
C ASN A 128 4.05 6.22 2.73
N ALA A 129 3.19 5.25 3.04
CA ALA A 129 1.98 4.94 2.29
C ALA A 129 0.94 6.09 2.24
N LEU A 130 1.10 7.14 3.05
CA LEU A 130 0.29 8.37 2.96
C LEU A 130 0.53 9.18 1.67
N TYR A 131 1.71 9.02 1.05
CA TYR A 131 2.14 9.87 -0.08
C TYR A 131 2.61 9.11 -1.32
N ILE A 132 2.75 7.78 -1.23
CA ILE A 132 3.10 6.94 -2.37
C ILE A 132 2.39 5.58 -2.29
N ASP A 133 2.26 4.92 -3.44
CA ASP A 133 1.70 3.56 -3.56
C ASP A 133 2.78 2.49 -3.23
N VAL A 134 3.35 2.58 -2.03
CA VAL A 134 4.55 1.81 -1.61
C VAL A 134 4.35 0.30 -1.70
N PHE A 135 3.16 -0.20 -1.37
CA PHE A 135 2.89 -1.63 -1.35
C PHE A 135 2.39 -2.17 -2.69
N ALA A 136 2.03 -1.29 -3.64
CA ALA A 136 1.80 -1.65 -5.04
C ALA A 136 3.11 -1.72 -5.84
N SER A 137 4.15 -1.01 -5.39
CA SER A 137 5.47 -1.02 -6.04
C SER A 137 6.18 -2.36 -5.87
N SER A 138 6.49 -3.03 -6.99
CA SER A 138 7.21 -4.31 -7.00
C SER A 138 8.59 -4.24 -6.33
N LYS A 139 9.24 -3.07 -6.35
CA LYS A 139 10.55 -2.84 -5.73
C LYS A 139 10.52 -2.97 -4.19
N VAL A 140 9.36 -2.72 -3.59
CA VAL A 140 9.19 -2.79 -2.13
C VAL A 140 8.39 -4.03 -1.75
N ALA A 141 7.28 -4.30 -2.44
CA ALA A 141 6.34 -5.36 -2.11
C ALA A 141 7.03 -6.73 -2.01
N PHE A 142 7.82 -7.13 -3.01
CA PHE A 142 8.45 -8.45 -3.01
C PHE A 142 9.43 -8.63 -1.84
N THR A 143 10.29 -7.65 -1.62
CA THR A 143 11.27 -7.70 -0.52
C THR A 143 10.58 -7.69 0.84
N TYR A 144 9.58 -6.82 1.02
CA TYR A 144 8.85 -6.70 2.28
C TYR A 144 8.12 -8.00 2.64
N TRP A 145 7.35 -8.56 1.72
CA TRP A 145 6.57 -9.78 1.98
C TRP A 145 7.45 -11.02 2.17
N ALA A 146 8.58 -11.11 1.46
CA ALA A 146 9.57 -12.17 1.68
C ALA A 146 10.18 -12.09 3.10
N LEU A 147 10.56 -10.90 3.55
CA LEU A 147 11.08 -10.68 4.90
C LEU A 147 10.04 -10.97 5.98
N ALA A 148 8.79 -10.53 5.77
CA ALA A 148 7.68 -10.82 6.67
C ALA A 148 7.49 -12.34 6.86
N GLY A 149 7.47 -13.09 5.76
CA GLY A 149 7.36 -14.55 5.78
C GLY A 149 8.53 -15.22 6.52
N ALA A 150 9.77 -14.78 6.25
CA ALA A 150 10.95 -15.32 6.92
C ALA A 150 10.94 -15.07 8.44
N ILE A 151 10.60 -13.85 8.87
CA ILE A 151 10.54 -13.51 10.30
C ILE A 151 9.45 -14.31 11.02
N LEU A 152 8.28 -14.47 10.40
CA LEU A 152 7.22 -15.31 10.96
C LEU A 152 7.66 -16.78 11.09
N ALA A 153 8.35 -17.32 10.08
CA ALA A 153 8.85 -18.69 10.12
C ALA A 153 9.88 -18.91 11.24
N ILE A 154 10.81 -17.97 11.43
CA ILE A 154 11.81 -18.02 12.52
C ILE A 154 11.11 -17.96 13.89
N ASN A 155 10.13 -17.07 14.07
CA ASN A 155 9.35 -17.00 15.30
C ASN A 155 8.58 -18.29 15.58
N TYR A 156 7.97 -18.87 14.53
CA TYR A 156 7.28 -20.14 14.64
C TYR A 156 8.24 -21.24 15.11
N GLN A 157 9.42 -21.37 14.50
CA GLN A 157 10.40 -22.39 14.85
C GLN A 157 10.89 -22.26 16.30
N GLU A 158 11.36 -21.08 16.72
CA GLU A 158 11.84 -20.88 18.10
C GLU A 158 10.76 -21.17 19.14
N SER A 159 9.51 -20.77 18.87
CA SER A 159 8.39 -21.02 19.78
C SER A 159 8.12 -22.52 19.96
N HIS A 160 8.23 -23.32 18.89
CA HIS A 160 8.03 -24.77 18.92
C HIS A 160 9.19 -25.48 19.64
N GLU A 161 10.43 -25.10 19.37
CA GLU A 161 11.59 -25.64 20.07
C GLU A 161 11.52 -25.39 21.58
N ALA A 162 11.09 -24.19 21.97
CA ALA A 162 10.93 -23.80 23.37
C ALA A 162 9.77 -24.52 24.08
N GLN A 163 8.74 -24.96 23.34
CA GLN A 163 7.67 -25.82 23.86
C GLN A 163 8.14 -27.26 24.01
N ALA A 164 8.83 -27.81 23.01
CA ALA A 164 9.37 -29.17 23.03
C ALA A 164 10.36 -29.39 24.19
N LYS A 165 11.26 -28.41 24.43
CA LYS A 165 12.17 -28.45 25.59
C LYS A 165 11.41 -28.50 26.92
N LYS A 166 10.35 -27.69 27.08
CA LYS A 166 9.53 -27.65 28.31
C LYS A 166 8.83 -29.00 28.58
N LEU A 167 8.29 -29.64 27.55
CA LEU A 167 7.65 -30.95 27.66
C LEU A 167 8.64 -32.04 28.11
N LYS A 168 9.84 -32.07 27.50
CA LYS A 168 10.91 -33.01 27.89
C LYS A 168 11.37 -32.81 29.34
N THR A 169 11.48 -31.57 29.81
CA THR A 169 11.84 -31.29 31.22
C THR A 169 10.75 -31.73 32.19
N LYS A 170 9.47 -31.56 31.83
CA LYS A 170 8.34 -31.98 32.68
C LYS A 170 8.23 -33.51 32.81
N SER A 171 8.57 -34.26 31.76
CA SER A 171 8.57 -35.74 31.77
C SER A 171 9.72 -36.36 32.57
N LYS A 172 10.77 -35.60 32.92
CA LYS A 172 11.92 -36.08 33.70
C LYS A 172 11.79 -35.83 35.21
N LYS A 173 10.75 -35.12 35.65
CA LYS A 173 10.41 -34.89 37.05
C LYS A 173 9.22 -35.76 37.41
#